data_AF-A0A0F7Y1W7-F1
#
_entry.id   AF-A0A0F7Y1W7-F1
#
_cell.length_a   1.000
_cell.length_b   1.000
_cell.length_c   1.000
_cell.angle_alpha   90.00
_cell.angle_beta   90.00
_cell.angle_gamma   90.00
#
_symmetry.space_group_name_H-M   'P 1'
#
loop_
_entity.id
_entity.type
_entity.pdbx_description
1 polymer ?
#
loop_
_entity_poly.entity_id
_entity_poly.type
_entity_poly.pdbx_seq_one_letter_code
_entity_poly.pdbx_strand_id
1 'polypeptide(L)'
;MKQYLDLVRDVIDNGTLQENRTGIRTISLPGAMLRFDLQKGFPAITTRKLAFKSAIGEMVGFLRGVKNAGEFRELGCKVWDQNANENAQWLANPFRQGHDDLGEIYGVQWRQWPGYKRIPLSNPAAIEMAEKAGFRRIAQDEEDGQAFVILYKAIDQVRQCLDTIANDPGSRRILFHGWNCAQLDEMALPPCHLLYQFHPNVETREISLTLYIRSNDLGLGTPFNLTEGAALLSLFGRLTGYTPRWFTYFIGDAHVYENHLDMLGEQMKREPLAAPKLVISDRVPAFAETGKYEPEWLEKIEPSDFWLEGYEHHAPMTAPMAV
;
A
#
# COMPACT_ATOMS: atom_id res chain seq x y z
N MET A 1 7.75 -0.76 -18.90
CA MET A 1 7.60 -2.07 -18.24
C MET A 1 8.65 -3.12 -18.59
N LYS A 2 9.70 -2.82 -19.38
CA LYS A 2 10.79 -3.77 -19.65
C LYS A 2 11.45 -4.31 -18.38
N GLN A 3 11.76 -3.44 -17.41
CA GLN A 3 12.35 -3.82 -16.12
C GLN A 3 11.53 -4.89 -15.38
N TYR A 4 10.20 -4.83 -15.45
CA TYR A 4 9.34 -5.85 -14.84
C TYR A 4 9.48 -7.22 -15.53
N LEU A 5 9.48 -7.25 -16.86
CA LEU A 5 9.65 -8.50 -17.60
C LEU A 5 11.07 -9.07 -17.45
N ASP A 6 12.08 -8.21 -17.38
CA ASP A 6 13.46 -8.61 -17.09
C ASP A 6 13.55 -9.24 -15.69
N LEU A 7 12.87 -8.67 -14.69
CA LEU A 7 12.80 -9.24 -13.34
C LEU A 7 12.07 -10.59 -13.31
N VAL A 8 10.93 -10.73 -14.00
CA VAL A 8 10.22 -12.02 -14.11
C VAL A 8 11.14 -13.08 -14.70
N ARG A 9 11.86 -12.74 -15.77
CA ARG A 9 12.83 -13.64 -16.40
C ARG A 9 13.97 -14.02 -15.45
N ASP A 10 14.54 -13.04 -14.75
CA ASP A 10 15.63 -13.28 -13.80
C ASP A 10 15.21 -14.22 -12.65
N VAL A 11 13.99 -14.05 -12.11
CA VAL A 11 13.46 -14.96 -11.09
C VAL A 11 13.27 -16.37 -11.66
N ILE A 12 12.73 -16.52 -12.87
CA ILE A 12 12.53 -17.84 -13.49
C ILE A 12 13.86 -18.54 -13.79
N ASP A 13 14.84 -17.80 -14.32
CA ASP A 13 16.10 -18.37 -14.79
C ASP A 13 17.11 -18.62 -13.65
N ASN A 14 17.12 -17.75 -12.62
CA ASN A 14 18.14 -17.74 -11.57
C ASN A 14 17.59 -17.92 -10.15
N GLY A 15 16.27 -17.97 -9.96
CA GLY A 15 15.66 -18.18 -8.66
C GLY A 15 15.78 -19.62 -8.16
N THR A 16 15.40 -19.83 -6.90
CA THR A 16 15.40 -21.16 -6.27
C THR A 16 13.97 -21.62 -6.02
N LEU A 17 13.71 -22.89 -6.29
CA LEU A 17 12.41 -23.50 -6.03
C LEU A 17 12.21 -23.72 -4.53
N GLN A 18 11.06 -23.29 -4.00
CA GLN A 18 10.72 -23.33 -2.57
C GLN A 18 9.27 -23.77 -2.37
N GLU A 19 9.04 -24.49 -1.27
CA GLU A 19 7.69 -24.77 -0.76
C GLU A 19 7.22 -23.62 0.14
N ASN A 20 5.91 -23.40 0.23
CA ASN A 20 5.35 -22.35 1.06
C ASN A 20 3.95 -22.72 1.60
N ARG A 21 3.40 -21.86 2.46
CA ARG A 21 2.14 -22.07 3.18
C ARG A 21 0.89 -22.29 2.30
N THR A 22 0.94 -21.93 1.01
CA THR A 22 -0.22 -22.06 0.09
C THR A 22 -0.33 -23.46 -0.53
N GLY A 23 0.70 -24.30 -0.38
CA GLY A 23 0.76 -25.61 -1.03
C GLY A 23 1.18 -25.59 -2.51
N ILE A 24 1.33 -24.40 -3.12
CA ILE A 24 1.86 -24.25 -4.49
C ILE A 24 3.29 -23.75 -4.39
N ARG A 25 4.25 -24.47 -4.98
CA ARG A 25 5.67 -24.08 -4.97
C ARG A 25 5.91 -22.78 -5.70
N THR A 26 6.97 -22.07 -5.30
CA THR A 26 7.41 -20.81 -5.89
C THR A 26 8.87 -20.89 -6.32
N ILE A 27 9.23 -20.19 -7.39
CA ILE A 27 10.62 -19.87 -7.72
C ILE A 27 10.89 -18.47 -7.16
N SER A 28 11.86 -18.34 -6.26
CA SER A 28 12.07 -17.11 -5.47
C SER A 28 13.51 -16.58 -5.59
N LEU A 29 13.63 -15.25 -5.56
CA LEU A 29 14.90 -14.50 -5.56
C LEU A 29 14.85 -13.40 -4.47
N PRO A 30 15.84 -13.33 -3.57
CA PRO A 30 15.89 -12.33 -2.52
C PRO A 30 16.46 -11.00 -3.02
N GLY A 31 15.71 -9.93 -2.87
CA GLY A 31 16.13 -8.56 -3.19
C GLY A 31 15.99 -8.23 -4.67
N ALA A 32 15.05 -7.35 -4.99
CA ALA A 32 14.91 -6.77 -6.32
C ALA A 32 14.50 -5.30 -6.26
N MET A 33 14.73 -4.58 -7.35
CA MET A 33 14.31 -3.18 -7.47
C MET A 33 13.75 -2.92 -8.87
N LEU A 34 12.62 -2.23 -8.93
CA LEU A 34 12.13 -1.56 -10.13
C LEU A 34 12.12 -0.05 -9.88
N ARG A 35 12.40 0.75 -10.92
CA ARG A 35 12.37 2.21 -10.81
C ARG A 35 11.74 2.87 -12.02
N PHE A 36 10.73 3.69 -11.78
CA PHE A 36 9.93 4.33 -12.82
C PHE A 36 10.01 5.86 -12.70
N ASP A 37 10.10 6.54 -13.85
CA ASP A 37 9.90 7.99 -13.96
C ASP A 37 8.44 8.22 -14.40
N LEU A 38 7.59 8.66 -13.48
CA LEU A 38 6.15 8.83 -13.73
C LEU A 38 5.84 9.96 -14.71
N GLN A 39 6.79 10.87 -14.98
CA GLN A 39 6.65 11.86 -16.05
C GLN A 39 6.75 11.22 -17.44
N LYS A 40 7.31 10.02 -17.56
CA LYS A 40 7.41 9.28 -18.83
C LYS A 40 6.22 8.36 -19.09
N GLY A 41 5.30 8.26 -18.14
CA GLY A 41 4.11 7.39 -18.23
C GLY A 41 3.88 6.57 -16.97
N PHE A 42 2.66 6.06 -16.85
CA PHE A 42 2.20 5.25 -15.73
C PHE A 42 2.69 3.79 -15.87
N PRO A 43 3.17 3.13 -14.80
CA PRO A 43 3.76 1.80 -14.85
C PRO A 43 2.72 0.67 -14.94
N ALA A 44 1.76 0.79 -15.86
CA ALA A 44 0.80 -0.28 -16.17
C ALA A 44 1.46 -1.35 -17.05
N ILE A 45 1.20 -2.63 -16.72
CA ILE A 45 1.51 -3.71 -17.66
C ILE A 45 0.63 -3.59 -18.92
N THR A 46 1.25 -3.84 -20.07
CA THR A 46 0.58 -3.80 -21.38
C THR A 46 0.59 -5.17 -22.07
N THR A 47 1.46 -6.09 -21.65
CA THR A 47 1.56 -7.46 -22.21
C THR A 47 0.38 -8.35 -21.81
N ARG A 48 -0.47 -7.89 -20.90
CA ARG A 48 -1.84 -8.36 -20.65
C ARG A 48 -2.64 -7.21 -20.04
N LYS A 49 -3.96 -7.37 -19.96
CA LYS A 49 -4.86 -6.39 -19.34
C LYS A 49 -4.57 -6.25 -17.84
N LEU A 50 -4.31 -5.02 -17.39
CA LEU A 50 -4.20 -4.65 -15.99
C LEU A 50 -5.59 -4.56 -15.34
N ALA A 51 -5.72 -5.10 -14.13
CA ALA A 51 -6.92 -4.97 -13.30
C ALA A 51 -7.01 -3.58 -12.63
N PHE A 52 -6.87 -2.50 -13.41
CA PHE A 52 -6.68 -1.14 -12.92
C PHE A 52 -7.76 -0.69 -11.94
N LYS A 53 -9.04 -0.87 -12.28
CA LYS A 53 -10.15 -0.48 -11.41
C LYS A 53 -10.14 -1.20 -10.06
N SER A 54 -9.77 -2.49 -10.05
CA SER A 54 -9.66 -3.25 -8.81
C SER A 54 -8.51 -2.73 -7.95
N ALA A 55 -7.37 -2.38 -8.55
CA ALA A 55 -6.23 -1.82 -7.83
C ALA A 55 -6.50 -0.43 -7.26
N ILE A 56 -7.18 0.43 -8.02
CA ILE A 56 -7.63 1.71 -7.49
C ILE A 56 -8.66 1.50 -6.36
N GLY A 57 -9.60 0.57 -6.51
CA GLY A 57 -10.57 0.24 -5.47
C GLY A 57 -9.93 -0.23 -4.17
N GLU A 58 -8.91 -1.09 -4.26
CA GLU A 58 -8.11 -1.53 -3.11
C GLU A 58 -7.38 -0.35 -2.44
N MET A 59 -6.64 0.46 -3.22
CA MET A 59 -5.98 1.65 -2.71
C MET A 59 -6.94 2.61 -2.00
N VAL A 60 -8.11 2.89 -2.58
CA VAL A 60 -9.14 3.75 -1.97
C VAL A 60 -9.67 3.13 -0.67
N GLY A 61 -9.89 1.82 -0.64
CA GLY A 61 -10.30 1.11 0.58
C GLY A 61 -9.26 1.25 1.68
N PHE A 62 -7.97 1.11 1.36
CA PHE A 62 -6.90 1.34 2.34
C PHE A 62 -6.82 2.79 2.82
N LEU A 63 -6.99 3.77 1.92
CA LEU A 63 -7.07 5.17 2.33
C LEU A 63 -8.23 5.43 3.30
N ARG A 64 -9.33 4.69 3.19
CA ARG A 64 -10.49 4.79 4.10
C ARG A 64 -10.35 3.95 5.37
N GLY A 65 -9.30 3.15 5.52
CA GLY A 65 -9.14 2.23 6.64
C GLY A 65 -10.15 1.08 6.61
N VAL A 66 -10.58 0.64 5.42
CA VAL A 66 -11.50 -0.49 5.25
C VAL A 66 -10.84 -1.78 5.73
N LYS A 67 -11.63 -2.57 6.47
CA LYS A 67 -11.28 -3.91 6.95
C LYS A 67 -12.34 -4.98 6.66
N ASN A 68 -13.27 -4.67 5.77
CA ASN A 68 -14.33 -5.58 5.37
C ASN A 68 -14.29 -5.81 3.85
N ALA A 69 -14.25 -7.07 3.41
CA ALA A 69 -14.22 -7.42 2.00
C ALA A 69 -15.48 -6.94 1.24
N GLY A 70 -16.65 -6.86 1.89
CA GLY A 70 -17.87 -6.28 1.31
C GLY A 70 -17.71 -4.83 0.90
N GLU A 71 -17.08 -4.02 1.75
CA GLU A 71 -16.77 -2.62 1.45
C GLU A 71 -15.73 -2.50 0.32
N PHE A 72 -14.73 -3.39 0.25
CA PHE A 72 -13.83 -3.46 -0.91
C PHE A 72 -14.60 -3.79 -2.21
N ARG A 73 -15.59 -4.68 -2.15
CA ARG A 73 -16.42 -5.02 -3.31
C ARG A 73 -17.26 -3.84 -3.79
N GLU A 74 -17.78 -3.02 -2.88
CA GLU A 74 -18.46 -1.76 -3.21
C GLU A 74 -17.53 -0.78 -3.96
N LEU A 75 -16.22 -0.81 -3.65
CA LEU A 75 -15.18 -0.07 -4.36
C LEU A 75 -14.69 -0.74 -5.66
N GLY A 76 -15.31 -1.86 -6.07
CA GLY A 76 -14.96 -2.60 -7.27
C GLY A 76 -13.74 -3.53 -7.12
N CYS A 77 -13.34 -3.86 -5.90
CA CYS A 77 -12.22 -4.75 -5.59
C CYS A 77 -12.71 -6.06 -4.94
N LYS A 78 -12.33 -7.20 -5.50
CA LYS A 78 -12.73 -8.53 -5.02
C LYS A 78 -11.59 -9.39 -4.48
N VAL A 79 -10.38 -8.85 -4.42
CA VAL A 79 -9.16 -9.63 -4.11
C VAL A 79 -9.16 -10.17 -2.67
N TRP A 80 -9.94 -9.54 -1.78
CA TRP A 80 -10.04 -9.91 -0.36
C TRP A 80 -11.04 -11.04 -0.06
N ASP A 81 -11.90 -11.42 -1.02
CA ASP A 81 -13.00 -12.35 -0.78
C ASP A 81 -12.51 -13.69 -0.23
N GLN A 82 -11.46 -14.26 -0.84
CA GLN A 82 -10.91 -15.57 -0.45
C GLN A 82 -10.17 -15.50 0.90
N ASN A 83 -9.39 -14.44 1.15
CA ASN A 83 -8.73 -14.26 2.44
C ASN A 83 -9.73 -14.10 3.60
N ALA A 84 -10.84 -13.37 3.38
CA ALA A 84 -11.83 -13.14 4.42
C ALA A 84 -12.72 -14.37 4.73
N ASN A 85 -13.01 -15.18 3.70
CA ASN A 85 -14.10 -16.16 3.75
C ASN A 85 -13.72 -17.61 3.46
N GLU A 86 -12.54 -17.88 2.89
CA GLU A 86 -12.13 -19.24 2.50
C GLU A 86 -10.82 -19.67 3.16
N ASN A 87 -9.96 -18.73 3.57
CA ASN A 87 -8.69 -19.05 4.22
C ASN A 87 -8.92 -19.71 5.60
N ALA A 88 -8.61 -21.00 5.73
CA ALA A 88 -8.89 -21.79 6.93
C ALA A 88 -8.20 -21.25 8.19
N GLN A 89 -6.99 -20.72 8.08
CA GLN A 89 -6.26 -20.14 9.20
C GLN A 89 -6.98 -18.90 9.75
N TRP A 90 -7.45 -18.01 8.86
CA TRP A 90 -8.20 -16.83 9.24
C TRP A 90 -9.61 -17.18 9.75
N LEU A 91 -10.30 -18.13 9.12
CA LEU A 91 -11.61 -18.61 9.59
C LEU A 91 -11.56 -19.16 11.02
N ALA A 92 -10.44 -19.76 11.42
CA ALA A 92 -10.21 -20.27 12.76
C ALA A 92 -9.64 -19.21 13.74
N ASN A 93 -9.29 -18.02 13.27
CA ASN A 93 -8.67 -16.99 14.08
C ASN A 93 -9.71 -16.32 15.00
N PRO A 94 -9.51 -16.28 16.33
CA PRO A 94 -10.48 -15.70 17.27
C PRO A 94 -10.65 -14.18 17.14
N PHE A 95 -9.73 -13.47 16.48
CA PHE A 95 -9.85 -12.04 16.21
C PHE A 95 -10.78 -11.74 15.03
N ARG A 96 -11.13 -12.74 14.21
CA ARG A 96 -12.08 -12.60 13.11
C ARG A 96 -13.50 -12.38 13.64
N GLN A 97 -14.09 -11.24 13.30
CA GLN A 97 -15.39 -10.80 13.81
C GLN A 97 -16.59 -11.35 13.03
N GLY A 98 -16.40 -11.94 11.84
CA GLY A 98 -17.49 -12.51 11.05
C GLY A 98 -17.20 -12.58 9.55
N HIS A 99 -18.26 -12.79 8.76
CA HIS A 99 -18.19 -12.79 7.30
C HIS A 99 -17.58 -11.48 6.78
N ASP A 100 -16.72 -11.60 5.77
CA ASP A 100 -15.96 -10.49 5.15
C ASP A 100 -14.96 -9.75 6.05
N ASP A 101 -14.87 -10.05 7.36
CA ASP A 101 -13.88 -9.39 8.23
C ASP A 101 -12.46 -9.79 7.84
N LEU A 102 -11.54 -8.83 7.90
CA LEU A 102 -10.12 -8.99 7.59
C LEU A 102 -9.22 -8.67 8.79
N GLY A 103 -9.78 -8.17 9.90
CA GLY A 103 -8.99 -7.65 11.01
C GLY A 103 -8.33 -6.31 10.67
N GLU A 104 -7.39 -5.85 11.49
CA GLU A 104 -6.82 -4.51 11.35
C GLU A 104 -5.70 -4.43 10.31
N ILE A 105 -5.99 -4.79 9.06
CA ILE A 105 -5.05 -4.84 7.94
C ILE A 105 -4.68 -3.44 7.40
N TYR A 106 -3.58 -3.36 6.66
CA TYR A 106 -3.13 -2.24 5.81
C TYR A 106 -3.68 -0.86 6.19
N GLY A 107 -4.78 -0.43 5.55
CA GLY A 107 -5.38 0.89 5.71
C GLY A 107 -5.71 1.27 7.16
N VAL A 108 -6.12 0.29 7.98
CA VAL A 108 -6.35 0.51 9.41
C VAL A 108 -5.05 0.93 10.07
N GLN A 109 -3.93 0.24 9.81
CA GLN A 109 -2.63 0.63 10.34
C GLN A 109 -2.14 1.95 9.74
N TRP A 110 -2.50 2.27 8.50
CA TRP A 110 -2.08 3.52 7.85
C TRP A 110 -2.78 4.76 8.45
N ARG A 111 -4.07 4.63 8.76
CA ARG A 111 -4.94 5.76 9.16
C ARG A 111 -5.30 5.76 10.64
N GLN A 112 -5.22 4.62 11.30
CA GLN A 112 -5.76 4.39 12.65
C GLN A 112 -4.83 3.51 13.51
N TRP A 113 -3.51 3.58 13.30
CA TRP A 113 -2.55 2.78 14.07
C TRP A 113 -2.78 2.93 15.59
N PRO A 114 -2.96 1.84 16.34
CA PRO A 114 -3.24 1.93 17.78
C PRO A 114 -1.96 2.24 18.56
N GLY A 115 -1.72 3.53 18.79
CA GLY A 115 -0.58 4.02 19.56
C GLY A 115 -0.89 4.06 21.04
N TYR A 116 -0.11 3.33 21.85
CA TYR A 116 -0.20 3.36 23.31
C TYR A 116 1.04 3.97 23.95
N LYS A 117 0.85 4.65 25.08
CA LYS A 117 1.94 5.13 25.93
C LYS A 117 1.64 4.76 27.38
N ARG A 118 2.59 4.11 28.04
CA ARG A 118 2.63 3.96 29.49
C ARG A 118 3.57 5.02 30.04
N ILE A 119 3.07 5.95 30.84
CA ILE A 119 3.86 7.06 31.38
C ILE A 119 3.69 7.09 32.90
N PRO A 120 4.79 7.05 33.70
CA PRO A 120 4.71 7.21 35.15
C PRO A 120 4.03 8.53 35.54
N LEU A 121 3.16 8.50 36.56
CA LEU A 121 2.51 9.72 37.06
C LEU A 121 3.51 10.73 37.64
N SER A 122 4.70 10.26 38.03
CA SER A 122 5.82 11.11 38.44
C SER A 122 6.43 11.94 37.31
N ASN A 123 6.04 11.71 36.04
CA ASN A 123 6.50 12.48 34.88
C ASN A 123 5.34 13.26 34.21
N PRO A 124 4.82 14.32 34.86
CA PRO A 124 3.71 15.09 34.32
C PRO A 124 4.03 15.78 32.99
N ALA A 125 5.30 16.15 32.75
CA ALA A 125 5.71 16.79 31.51
C ALA A 125 5.56 15.86 30.29
N ALA A 126 5.89 14.57 30.43
CA ALA A 126 5.69 13.60 29.35
C ALA A 126 4.21 13.33 29.07
N ILE A 127 3.37 13.35 30.12
CA ILE A 127 1.92 13.22 29.98
C ILE A 127 1.36 14.42 29.21
N GLU A 128 1.71 15.65 29.62
CA GLU A 128 1.26 16.87 28.95
C GLU A 128 1.71 16.92 27.48
N MET A 129 2.96 16.52 27.20
CA MET A 129 3.47 16.42 25.83
C MET A 129 2.68 15.41 24.99
N ALA A 130 2.34 14.25 25.54
CA ALA A 130 1.54 13.25 24.85
C ALA A 130 0.11 13.74 24.57
N GLU A 131 -0.51 14.40 25.55
CA GLU A 131 -1.85 14.99 25.41
C GLU A 131 -1.89 16.08 24.35
N LYS A 132 -0.90 16.99 24.32
CA LYS A 132 -0.74 17.98 23.25
C LYS A 132 -0.55 17.35 21.87
N ALA A 133 0.07 16.17 21.81
CA ALA A 133 0.20 15.40 20.57
C ALA A 133 -1.09 14.61 20.21
N GLY A 134 -2.17 14.77 20.96
CA GLY A 134 -3.49 14.16 20.70
C GLY A 134 -3.69 12.77 21.31
N PHE A 135 -2.84 12.34 22.24
CA PHE A 135 -3.11 11.14 23.03
C PHE A 135 -4.13 11.45 24.13
N ARG A 136 -5.05 10.52 24.39
CA ARG A 136 -6.02 10.61 25.50
C ARG A 136 -5.70 9.59 26.58
N ARG A 137 -5.85 9.97 27.85
CA ARG A 137 -5.78 9.02 28.98
C ARG A 137 -6.93 8.04 28.87
N ILE A 138 -6.65 6.74 28.98
CA ILE A 138 -7.68 5.69 28.91
C ILE A 138 -7.71 4.80 30.15
N ALA A 139 -6.61 4.73 30.89
CA ALA A 139 -6.53 4.01 32.15
C ALA A 139 -5.41 4.60 33.03
N GLN A 140 -5.46 4.29 34.32
CA GLN A 140 -4.39 4.54 35.28
C GLN A 140 -4.28 3.29 36.15
N ASP A 141 -3.05 2.90 36.48
CA ASP A 141 -2.79 1.71 37.29
C ASP A 141 -1.47 1.86 38.06
N GLU A 142 -1.16 0.89 38.91
CA GLU A 142 0.08 0.79 39.68
C GLU A 142 0.68 -0.60 39.53
N GLU A 143 1.98 -0.68 39.23
CA GLU A 143 2.71 -1.94 39.12
C GLU A 143 4.05 -1.75 39.84
N ASP A 144 4.43 -2.71 40.68
CA ASP A 144 5.66 -2.68 41.48
C ASP A 144 5.87 -1.36 42.28
N GLY A 145 4.77 -0.79 42.80
CA GLY A 145 4.78 0.45 43.57
C GLY A 145 4.96 1.72 42.74
N GLN A 146 4.89 1.64 41.40
CA GLN A 146 4.96 2.78 40.51
C GLN A 146 3.62 3.03 39.82
N ALA A 147 2.96 4.12 40.18
CA ALA A 147 1.74 4.55 39.50
C ALA A 147 2.02 5.12 38.10
N PHE A 148 1.22 4.75 37.11
CA PHE A 148 1.32 5.18 35.73
C PHE A 148 -0.04 5.41 35.08
N VAL A 149 -0.05 6.18 33.99
CA VAL A 149 -1.19 6.38 33.11
C VAL A 149 -0.96 5.66 31.78
N ILE A 150 -2.00 5.06 31.24
CA ILE A 150 -2.04 4.56 29.86
C ILE A 150 -2.75 5.60 29.00
N LEU A 151 -2.08 6.06 27.95
CA LEU A 151 -2.66 6.91 26.93
C LEU A 151 -2.78 6.19 25.59
N TYR A 152 -3.78 6.58 24.81
CA TYR A 152 -4.07 6.04 23.49
C TYR A 152 -4.24 7.13 22.44
N LYS A 153 -3.82 6.85 21.21
CA LYS A 153 -4.13 7.63 20.01
C LYS A 153 -4.26 6.68 18.82
N ALA A 154 -5.30 6.87 18.00
CA ALA A 154 -5.33 6.34 16.63
C ALA A 154 -4.45 7.24 15.76
N ILE A 155 -3.27 6.76 15.39
CA ILE A 155 -2.26 7.55 14.67
C ILE A 155 -2.55 7.46 13.16
N ASP A 156 -2.93 8.58 12.57
CA ASP A 156 -3.07 8.73 11.13
C ASP A 156 -1.73 9.09 10.48
N GLN A 157 -0.99 8.05 10.07
CA GLN A 157 0.36 8.19 9.51
C GLN A 157 0.32 8.80 8.09
N VAL A 158 -0.68 8.44 7.28
CA VAL A 158 -0.86 8.97 5.91
C VAL A 158 -1.13 10.47 5.96
N ARG A 159 -2.06 10.89 6.82
CA ARG A 159 -2.37 12.31 7.02
C ARG A 159 -1.15 13.09 7.52
N GLN A 160 -0.41 12.54 8.48
CA GLN A 160 0.85 13.12 8.96
C GLN A 160 1.89 13.27 7.84
N CYS A 161 1.96 12.33 6.90
CA CYS A 161 2.82 12.48 5.73
C CYS A 161 2.39 13.67 4.86
N LEU A 162 1.10 13.80 4.52
CA LEU A 162 0.62 14.97 3.76
C LEU A 162 0.88 16.27 4.52
N ASP A 163 0.62 16.30 5.83
CA ASP A 163 0.84 17.48 6.66
C ASP A 163 2.32 17.86 6.66
N THR A 164 3.21 16.88 6.74
CA THR A 164 4.66 17.12 6.73
C THR A 164 5.12 17.59 5.34
N ILE A 165 4.61 17.03 4.24
CA ILE A 165 4.94 17.51 2.89
C ILE A 165 4.50 18.98 2.70
N ALA A 166 3.35 19.35 3.25
CA ALA A 166 2.82 20.71 3.14
C ALA A 166 3.61 21.72 4.00
N ASN A 167 4.07 21.32 5.20
CA ASN A 167 4.63 22.25 6.20
C ASN A 167 6.16 22.15 6.39
N ASP A 168 6.75 20.97 6.17
CA ASP A 168 8.19 20.69 6.32
C ASP A 168 8.67 19.70 5.23
N PRO A 169 8.64 20.09 3.94
CA PRO A 169 9.00 19.20 2.84
C PRO A 169 10.47 18.78 2.83
N GLY A 170 11.34 19.43 3.62
CA GLY A 170 12.74 19.04 3.80
C GLY A 170 12.93 17.85 4.74
N SER A 171 11.86 17.44 5.44
CA SER A 171 11.89 16.30 6.36
C SER A 171 12.26 15.00 5.63
N ARG A 172 13.18 14.24 6.24
CA ARG A 172 13.57 12.89 5.78
C ARG A 172 12.77 11.78 6.46
N ARG A 173 11.71 12.15 7.20
CA ARG A 173 10.90 11.24 8.03
C ARG A 173 9.46 11.09 7.52
N ILE A 174 9.22 11.46 6.27
CA ILE A 174 7.90 11.42 5.63
C ILE A 174 7.63 9.99 5.17
N LEU A 175 7.19 9.14 6.08
CA LEU A 175 6.87 7.75 5.79
C LEU A 175 5.71 7.23 6.64
N PHE A 176 5.05 6.20 6.12
CA PHE A 176 4.12 5.37 6.87
C PHE A 176 4.35 3.90 6.54
N HIS A 177 3.92 3.00 7.43
CA HIS A 177 3.95 1.56 7.17
C HIS A 177 2.79 0.81 7.82
N GLY A 178 2.54 -0.41 7.35
CA GLY A 178 1.49 -1.29 7.87
C GLY A 178 1.96 -2.33 8.89
N TRP A 179 3.26 -2.53 9.07
CA TRP A 179 3.78 -3.63 9.89
C TRP A 179 3.71 -3.36 11.40
N ASN A 180 2.57 -3.66 12.02
CA ASN A 180 2.39 -3.60 13.47
C ASN A 180 2.66 -4.96 14.12
N CYS A 181 3.84 -5.11 14.73
CA CYS A 181 4.25 -6.36 15.39
C CYS A 181 3.30 -6.81 16.51
N ALA A 182 2.53 -5.89 17.10
CA ALA A 182 1.59 -6.22 18.17
C ALA A 182 0.27 -6.83 17.68
N GLN A 183 0.03 -6.83 16.36
CA GLN A 183 -1.26 -7.24 15.78
C GLN A 183 -1.11 -8.17 14.56
N LEU A 184 0.09 -8.72 14.31
CA LEU A 184 0.31 -9.61 13.16
C LEU A 184 -0.57 -10.88 13.22
N ASP A 185 -0.93 -11.31 14.42
CA ASP A 185 -1.82 -12.42 14.74
C ASP A 185 -3.31 -12.05 14.70
N GLU A 186 -3.65 -10.76 14.51
CA GLU A 186 -5.02 -10.23 14.45
C GLU A 186 -5.47 -9.89 13.01
N MET A 187 -4.68 -10.27 11.99
CA MET A 187 -4.89 -9.90 10.59
C MET A 187 -5.14 -11.12 9.70
N ALA A 188 -6.06 -11.01 8.75
CA ALA A 188 -6.28 -12.03 7.71
C ALA A 188 -5.06 -12.24 6.82
N LEU A 189 -4.28 -11.17 6.58
CA LEU A 189 -3.02 -11.22 5.85
C LEU A 189 -2.07 -10.13 6.37
N PRO A 190 -0.87 -10.48 6.86
CA PRO A 190 0.11 -9.48 7.29
C PRO A 190 0.64 -8.69 6.07
N PRO A 191 0.95 -7.39 6.21
CA PRO A 191 1.26 -6.54 5.07
C PRO A 191 2.37 -7.03 4.13
N CYS A 192 2.07 -7.05 2.84
CA CYS A 192 3.00 -7.32 1.75
C CYS A 192 3.69 -6.03 1.31
N HIS A 193 2.93 -5.05 0.81
CA HIS A 193 3.42 -3.69 0.56
C HIS A 193 3.47 -2.90 1.88
N LEU A 194 4.69 -2.75 2.40
CA LEU A 194 4.92 -2.58 3.81
C LEU A 194 5.16 -1.12 4.19
N LEU A 195 6.12 -0.45 3.54
CA LEU A 195 6.58 0.90 3.90
C LEU A 195 6.58 1.82 2.69
N TYR A 196 5.98 2.99 2.85
CA TYR A 196 5.89 4.06 1.86
C TYR A 196 6.64 5.28 2.38
N GLN A 197 7.68 5.73 1.67
CA GLN A 197 8.44 6.93 2.02
C GLN A 197 8.40 7.94 0.87
N PHE A 198 8.00 9.17 1.18
CA PHE A 198 7.93 10.25 0.22
C PHE A 198 9.17 11.14 0.28
N HIS A 199 9.58 11.63 -0.88
CA HIS A 199 10.75 12.48 -1.04
C HIS A 199 10.36 13.72 -1.87
N PRO A 200 9.86 14.78 -1.23
CA PRO A 200 9.68 16.07 -1.90
C PRO A 200 11.03 16.67 -2.27
N ASN A 201 11.12 17.22 -3.48
CA ASN A 201 12.21 18.07 -3.93
C ASN A 201 11.66 19.50 -4.01
N VAL A 202 12.06 20.34 -3.06
CA VAL A 202 11.57 21.73 -2.94
C VAL A 202 12.01 22.59 -4.13
N GLU A 203 13.19 22.31 -4.71
CA GLU A 203 13.74 23.07 -5.83
C GLU A 203 13.02 22.77 -7.14
N THR A 204 12.80 21.49 -7.46
CA THR A 204 12.14 21.08 -8.71
C THR A 204 10.62 21.03 -8.61
N ARG A 205 10.06 21.16 -7.39
CA ARG A 205 8.63 20.94 -7.10
C ARG A 205 8.16 19.56 -7.54
N GLU A 206 9.02 18.57 -7.42
CA GLU A 206 8.71 17.16 -7.68
C GLU A 206 8.56 16.36 -6.39
N ILE A 207 7.78 15.28 -6.42
CA ILE A 207 7.67 14.33 -5.31
C ILE A 207 7.92 12.91 -5.81
N SER A 208 8.73 12.17 -5.06
CA SER A 208 9.05 10.77 -5.34
C SER A 208 8.56 9.84 -4.23
N LEU A 209 8.38 8.57 -4.54
CA LEU A 209 7.99 7.51 -3.61
C LEU A 209 9.01 6.38 -3.64
N THR A 210 9.43 5.93 -2.45
CA THR A 210 10.05 4.64 -2.25
C THR A 210 9.05 3.72 -1.56
N LEU A 211 8.76 2.58 -2.17
CA LEU A 211 7.89 1.54 -1.62
C LEU A 211 8.71 0.27 -1.35
N TYR A 212 8.70 -0.20 -0.11
CA TYR A 212 9.25 -1.49 0.27
C TYR A 212 8.17 -2.56 0.36
N ILE A 213 8.39 -3.66 -0.33
CA ILE A 213 7.51 -4.83 -0.40
C ILE A 213 8.23 -5.99 0.27
N ARG A 214 7.62 -6.57 1.30
CA ARG A 214 8.19 -7.72 2.01
C ARG A 214 8.24 -8.96 1.12
N SER A 215 7.16 -9.23 0.38
CA SER A 215 7.00 -10.44 -0.45
C SER A 215 6.02 -10.13 -1.57
N ASN A 216 6.31 -10.57 -2.81
CA ASN A 216 5.48 -10.26 -3.96
C ASN A 216 5.48 -11.37 -5.02
N ASP A 217 4.28 -11.85 -5.33
CA ASP A 217 4.03 -12.58 -6.55
C ASP A 217 4.21 -11.65 -7.75
N LEU A 218 5.25 -11.90 -8.55
CA LEU A 218 5.53 -11.12 -9.74
C LEU A 218 4.47 -11.31 -10.83
N GLY A 219 3.75 -12.44 -10.81
CA GLY A 219 2.70 -12.75 -11.75
C GLY A 219 1.51 -11.81 -11.58
N LEU A 220 0.83 -11.89 -10.44
CA LEU A 220 -0.41 -11.15 -10.18
C LEU A 220 -0.21 -9.92 -9.29
N GLY A 221 0.65 -10.01 -8.27
CA GLY A 221 0.83 -8.98 -7.24
C GLY A 221 1.56 -7.73 -7.72
N THR A 222 2.75 -7.87 -8.33
CA THR A 222 3.56 -6.71 -8.75
C THR A 222 2.80 -5.71 -9.63
N PRO A 223 2.09 -6.12 -10.70
CA PRO A 223 1.33 -5.17 -11.52
C PRO A 223 0.26 -4.40 -10.73
N PHE A 224 -0.34 -5.06 -9.75
CA PHE A 224 -1.35 -4.49 -8.87
C PHE A 224 -0.72 -3.42 -7.97
N ASN A 225 0.33 -3.77 -7.23
CA ASN A 225 0.96 -2.86 -6.26
C ASN A 225 1.71 -1.70 -6.93
N LEU A 226 2.26 -1.89 -8.14
CA LEU A 226 2.81 -0.80 -8.94
C LEU A 226 1.74 0.24 -9.29
N THR A 227 0.51 -0.22 -9.58
CA THR A 227 -0.62 0.65 -9.91
C THR A 227 -1.00 1.50 -8.70
N GLU A 228 -1.13 0.87 -7.53
CA GLU A 228 -1.49 1.54 -6.28
C GLU A 228 -0.44 2.56 -5.85
N GLY A 229 0.83 2.18 -5.82
CA GLY A 229 1.92 3.07 -5.41
C GLY A 229 2.05 4.30 -6.32
N ALA A 230 1.93 4.11 -7.65
CA ALA A 230 1.98 5.21 -8.60
C ALA A 230 0.73 6.12 -8.53
N ALA A 231 -0.46 5.56 -8.31
CA ALA A 231 -1.68 6.34 -8.12
C ALA A 231 -1.66 7.13 -6.80
N LEU A 232 -1.18 6.52 -5.72
CA LEU A 232 -1.01 7.16 -4.42
C LEU A 232 -0.02 8.32 -4.49
N LEU A 233 1.14 8.12 -5.11
CA LEU A 233 2.12 9.20 -5.34
C LEU A 233 1.51 10.34 -6.15
N SER A 234 0.68 10.03 -7.15
CA SER A 234 -0.01 11.02 -7.97
C SER A 234 -1.05 11.82 -7.19
N LEU A 235 -1.82 11.16 -6.32
CA LEU A 235 -2.76 11.82 -5.42
C LEU A 235 -2.04 12.73 -4.42
N PHE A 236 -0.95 12.26 -3.79
CA PHE A 236 -0.14 13.05 -2.88
C PHE A 236 0.43 14.29 -3.57
N GLY A 237 1.00 14.12 -4.78
CA GLY A 237 1.48 15.23 -5.59
C GLY A 237 0.39 16.27 -5.86
N ARG A 238 -0.81 15.83 -6.26
CA ARG A 238 -1.96 16.71 -6.51
C ARG A 238 -2.38 17.50 -5.26
N LEU A 239 -2.51 16.84 -4.12
CA LEU A 239 -2.97 17.46 -2.86
C LEU A 239 -1.92 18.32 -2.16
N THR A 240 -0.65 18.26 -2.59
CA THR A 240 0.45 19.03 -1.99
C THR A 240 1.19 19.96 -2.97
N GLY A 241 0.77 19.96 -4.24
CA GLY A 241 1.29 20.82 -5.28
C GLY A 241 2.69 20.43 -5.75
N TYR A 242 2.98 19.14 -5.78
CA TYR A 242 4.21 18.57 -6.33
C TYR A 242 3.89 17.70 -7.56
N THR A 243 4.77 17.72 -8.56
CA THR A 243 4.67 16.84 -9.72
C THR A 243 5.25 15.45 -9.38
N PRO A 244 4.51 14.35 -9.58
CA PRO A 244 5.03 13.00 -9.38
C PRO A 244 6.26 12.73 -10.26
N ARG A 245 7.32 12.17 -9.68
CA ARG A 245 8.58 11.89 -10.37
C ARG A 245 9.02 10.44 -10.24
N TRP A 246 9.92 10.12 -9.30
CA TRP A 246 10.47 8.78 -9.19
C TRP A 246 9.58 7.90 -8.34
N PHE A 247 9.23 6.73 -8.86
CA PHE A 247 8.64 5.67 -8.08
C PHE A 247 9.62 4.48 -8.05
N THR A 248 10.23 4.27 -6.89
CA THR A 248 11.16 3.18 -6.62
C THR A 248 10.45 2.09 -5.83
N TYR A 249 10.52 0.87 -6.33
CA TYR A 249 9.81 -0.30 -5.80
C TYR A 249 10.82 -1.38 -5.42
N PHE A 250 11.05 -1.53 -4.11
CA PHE A 250 11.96 -2.53 -3.55
C PHE A 250 11.19 -3.78 -3.13
N ILE A 251 11.69 -4.95 -3.49
CA ILE A 251 11.07 -6.24 -3.17
C ILE A 251 12.06 -7.06 -2.33
N GLY A 252 11.61 -7.55 -1.19
CA GLY A 252 12.34 -8.49 -0.33
C GLY A 252 12.34 -9.88 -0.94
N ASP A 253 11.20 -10.57 -0.90
CA ASP A 253 11.01 -11.87 -1.55
C ASP A 253 10.24 -11.70 -2.86
N ALA A 254 10.97 -11.70 -3.98
CA ALA A 254 10.40 -11.66 -5.32
C ALA A 254 10.22 -13.09 -5.83
N HIS A 255 8.98 -13.49 -6.13
CA HIS A 255 8.71 -14.87 -6.51
C HIS A 255 7.66 -15.02 -7.60
N VAL A 256 7.68 -16.19 -8.24
CA VAL A 256 6.69 -16.63 -9.22
C VAL A 256 6.14 -17.98 -8.78
N TYR A 257 4.82 -18.14 -8.75
CA TYR A 257 4.19 -19.43 -8.50
C TYR A 257 4.34 -20.38 -9.70
N GLU A 258 4.56 -21.67 -9.43
CA GLU A 258 4.71 -22.68 -10.50
C GLU A 258 3.48 -22.74 -11.42
N ASN A 259 2.28 -22.60 -10.86
CA ASN A 259 1.04 -22.59 -11.64
C ASN A 259 0.82 -21.30 -12.46
N HIS A 260 1.73 -20.32 -12.38
CA HIS A 260 1.72 -19.11 -13.20
C HIS A 260 2.74 -19.16 -14.35
N LEU A 261 3.62 -20.17 -14.39
CA LEU A 261 4.72 -20.24 -15.36
C LEU A 261 4.24 -20.24 -16.81
N ASP A 262 3.17 -20.98 -17.13
CA ASP A 262 2.61 -21.00 -18.50
C ASP A 262 2.09 -19.61 -18.90
N MET A 263 1.34 -18.95 -18.00
CA MET A 263 0.83 -17.60 -18.24
C MET A 263 1.98 -16.60 -18.47
N LEU A 264 3.00 -16.65 -17.61
CA LEU A 264 4.14 -15.75 -17.69
C LEU A 264 5.02 -16.03 -18.91
N GLY A 265 5.18 -17.31 -19.28
CA GLY A 265 5.84 -17.74 -20.50
C GLY A 265 5.19 -17.14 -21.74
N GLU A 266 3.86 -17.15 -21.84
CA GLU A 266 3.13 -16.49 -22.93
C GLU A 266 3.20 -14.96 -22.84
N GLN A 267 3.13 -14.38 -21.63
CA GLN A 267 3.23 -12.95 -21.43
C GLN A 267 4.60 -12.40 -21.88
N MET A 268 5.69 -13.13 -21.63
CA MET A 268 7.05 -12.75 -22.00
C MET A 268 7.33 -12.80 -23.52
N LYS A 269 6.49 -13.46 -24.31
CA LYS A 269 6.58 -13.46 -25.79
C LYS A 269 5.97 -12.20 -26.42
N ARG A 270 5.21 -11.42 -25.66
CA ARG A 270 4.53 -10.21 -26.15
C ARG A 270 5.42 -8.99 -25.98
N GLU A 271 5.53 -8.21 -27.05
CA GLU A 271 6.20 -6.90 -26.99
C GLU A 271 5.41 -5.91 -26.13
N PRO A 272 6.04 -5.25 -25.13
CA PRO A 272 5.42 -4.17 -24.39
C PRO A 272 4.97 -3.03 -25.31
N LEU A 273 3.82 -2.42 -25.00
CA LEU A 273 3.29 -1.25 -25.68
C LEU A 273 3.69 0.02 -24.91
N ALA A 274 3.36 1.18 -25.48
CA ALA A 274 3.60 2.47 -24.83
C ALA A 274 2.92 2.54 -23.45
N ALA A 275 3.58 3.19 -22.49
CA ALA A 275 3.01 3.41 -21.17
C ALA A 275 1.84 4.41 -21.28
N PRO A 276 0.68 4.14 -20.65
CA PRO A 276 -0.42 5.08 -20.62
C PRO A 276 -0.11 6.28 -19.70
N LYS A 277 -0.98 7.28 -19.71
CA LYS A 277 -0.95 8.38 -18.74
C LYS A 277 -2.05 8.19 -17.69
N LEU A 278 -1.70 8.31 -16.41
CA LEU A 278 -2.71 8.39 -15.35
C LEU A 278 -3.34 9.78 -15.34
N VAL A 279 -4.65 9.82 -15.21
CA VAL A 279 -5.40 11.06 -14.98
C VAL A 279 -6.17 10.95 -13.68
N ILE A 280 -6.20 12.07 -12.95
CA ILE A 280 -7.02 12.27 -11.77
C ILE A 280 -8.07 13.33 -12.11
N SER A 281 -9.33 13.04 -11.81
CA SER A 281 -10.48 13.93 -12.06
C SER A 281 -10.26 15.34 -11.54
N ASP A 282 -10.70 16.34 -12.33
CA ASP A 282 -10.59 17.75 -11.97
C ASP A 282 -11.42 18.13 -10.74
N ARG A 283 -12.38 17.28 -10.33
CA ARG A 283 -13.10 17.50 -9.07
C ARG A 283 -12.18 17.43 -7.84
N VAL A 284 -11.10 16.65 -7.93
CA VAL A 284 -10.07 16.59 -6.89
C VAL A 284 -9.25 17.87 -7.01
N PRO A 285 -9.15 18.75 -6.01
CA PRO A 285 -8.45 20.02 -6.13
C PRO A 285 -6.95 19.79 -6.31
N ALA A 286 -6.33 20.58 -7.19
CA ALA A 286 -4.88 20.65 -7.29
C ALA A 286 -4.37 21.77 -6.37
N PHE A 287 -3.61 21.42 -5.33
CA PHE A 287 -3.10 22.41 -4.36
C PHE A 287 -2.23 23.49 -5.03
N ALA A 288 -1.48 23.14 -6.09
CA ALA A 288 -0.69 24.10 -6.86
C ALA A 288 -1.54 25.19 -7.55
N GLU A 289 -2.83 24.92 -7.79
CA GLU A 289 -3.76 25.85 -8.43
C GLU A 289 -4.61 26.57 -7.39
N THR A 290 -5.11 25.86 -6.38
CA THR A 290 -6.05 26.41 -5.38
C THR A 290 -5.35 27.13 -4.24
N GLY A 291 -4.10 26.76 -3.93
CA GLY A 291 -3.39 27.18 -2.71
C GLY A 291 -4.07 26.72 -1.41
N LYS A 292 -5.12 25.89 -1.49
CA LYS A 292 -5.93 25.45 -0.36
C LYS A 292 -5.56 24.02 -0.02
N TYR A 293 -5.11 23.81 1.21
CA TYR A 293 -4.81 22.48 1.73
C TYR A 293 -6.10 21.74 2.07
N GLU A 294 -6.45 20.74 1.24
CA GLU A 294 -7.71 19.96 1.32
C GLU A 294 -7.44 18.46 1.45
N PRO A 295 -6.85 18.02 2.56
CA PRO A 295 -6.44 16.64 2.76
C PRO A 295 -7.58 15.67 3.06
N GLU A 296 -8.79 16.17 3.32
CA GLU A 296 -9.98 15.33 3.45
C GLU A 296 -10.38 14.65 2.11
N TRP A 297 -9.67 14.98 1.03
CA TRP A 297 -9.73 14.23 -0.22
C TRP A 297 -9.13 12.83 -0.14
N LEU A 298 -8.37 12.50 0.90
CA LEU A 298 -7.98 11.11 1.17
C LEU A 298 -9.21 10.21 1.38
N GLU A 299 -10.29 10.75 1.94
CA GLU A 299 -11.55 10.03 2.17
C GLU A 299 -12.55 10.20 1.02
N LYS A 300 -12.62 11.41 0.42
CA LYS A 300 -13.61 11.75 -0.64
C LYS A 300 -13.24 11.23 -2.03
N ILE A 301 -12.00 10.80 -2.23
CA ILE A 301 -11.54 10.24 -3.50
C ILE A 301 -12.30 8.93 -3.79
N GLU A 302 -12.75 8.78 -5.03
CA GLU A 302 -13.46 7.59 -5.51
C GLU A 302 -12.65 6.87 -6.58
N PRO A 303 -12.85 5.56 -6.78
CA PRO A 303 -12.16 4.84 -7.84
C PRO A 303 -12.42 5.41 -9.24
N SER A 304 -13.58 6.05 -9.44
CA SER A 304 -13.95 6.73 -10.69
C SER A 304 -13.16 8.00 -10.97
N ASP A 305 -12.40 8.53 -10.00
CA ASP A 305 -11.54 9.70 -10.22
C ASP A 305 -10.27 9.37 -10.97
N PHE A 306 -9.95 8.09 -11.14
CA PHE A 306 -8.73 7.66 -11.79
C PHE A 306 -9.06 6.94 -13.10
N TRP A 307 -8.35 7.30 -14.16
CA TRP A 307 -8.37 6.55 -15.41
C TRP A 307 -7.02 6.62 -16.12
N LEU A 308 -6.84 5.72 -17.09
CA LEU A 308 -5.65 5.67 -17.93
C LEU A 308 -5.98 6.16 -19.34
N GLU A 309 -5.34 7.25 -19.76
CA GLU A 309 -5.37 7.74 -21.13
C GLU A 309 -4.35 6.99 -21.99
N GLY A 310 -4.76 6.62 -23.21
CA GLY A 310 -3.88 5.90 -24.15
C GLY A 310 -3.50 4.49 -23.68
N TYR A 311 -4.31 3.85 -22.84
CA TYR A 311 -4.02 2.49 -22.38
C TYR A 311 -4.37 1.45 -23.43
N GLU A 312 -3.34 1.02 -24.16
CA GLU A 312 -3.38 -0.14 -25.03
C GLU A 312 -2.77 -1.36 -24.32
N HIS A 313 -3.37 -2.52 -24.54
CA HIS A 313 -2.88 -3.77 -23.97
C HIS A 313 -3.17 -4.96 -24.88
N HIS A 314 -2.34 -5.98 -24.78
CA HIS A 314 -2.61 -7.29 -25.37
C HIS A 314 -3.79 -7.99 -24.67
N ALA A 315 -4.33 -9.03 -25.30
CA ALA A 315 -5.49 -9.76 -24.78
C ALA A 315 -5.35 -10.17 -23.30
N PRO A 316 -6.43 -10.15 -22.51
CA PRO A 316 -6.40 -10.57 -21.10
C PRO A 316 -5.83 -11.98 -20.91
N MET A 317 -5.25 -12.20 -19.73
CA MET A 317 -4.78 -13.51 -19.27
C MET A 317 -5.16 -13.66 -17.80
N THR A 318 -5.46 -14.88 -17.37
CA THR A 318 -5.88 -15.20 -16.01
C THR A 318 -5.02 -16.34 -15.46
N ALA A 319 -4.63 -16.23 -14.19
CA ALA A 319 -4.05 -17.31 -13.43
C ALA A 319 -4.75 -17.36 -12.05
N PRO A 320 -4.90 -18.56 -11.44
CA PRO A 320 -5.52 -18.68 -10.13
C PRO A 320 -4.63 -18.06 -9.04
N MET A 321 -5.24 -17.39 -8.06
CA MET A 321 -4.53 -16.94 -6.86
C MET A 321 -4.17 -18.15 -5.99
N ALA A 322 -3.06 -18.06 -5.28
CA ALA A 322 -2.67 -19.01 -4.25
C ALA A 322 -3.10 -18.43 -2.88
N VAL A 323 -4.00 -19.13 -2.16
CA VAL A 323 -4.58 -18.66 -0.89
C VAL A 323 -4.15 -19.55 0.27
#